data_AF-A0A0D6KFE6-F1
#
_entry.id   AF-A0A0D6KFE6-F1
#
_cell.length_a   1.000
_cell.length_b   1.000
_cell.length_c   1.000
_cell.angle_alpha   90.00
_cell.angle_beta   90.00
_cell.angle_gamma   90.00
#
_symmetry.space_group_name_H-M   'P 1'
#
loop_
_entity.id
_entity.type
_entity.pdbx_description
1 polymer ?
#
loop_
_entity_poly.entity_id
_entity_poly.type
_entity_poly.pdbx_seq_one_letter_code
_entity_poly.pdbx_strand_id
1 'polypeptide(L)'
;MMNPPVPPKYTKRSDRKAVQNLKVKLRCKLQDLIDEHGLTRTALAEATGLTAGAIRGLCENTAKRYDADTITVLCVYFNCQISDFFELVPKD
;
A
#
# COMPACT_ATOMS: atom_id res chain seq x y z
N MET A 1 -31.10 -29.02 0.80
CA MET A 1 -29.90 -28.29 1.28
C MET A 1 -30.07 -26.83 0.91
N MET A 2 -30.14 -25.90 1.87
CA MET A 2 -30.18 -24.48 1.53
C MET A 2 -28.80 -24.08 1.01
N ASN A 3 -28.73 -23.52 -0.20
CA ASN A 3 -27.49 -22.94 -0.70
C ASN A 3 -27.08 -21.80 0.25
N PRO A 4 -25.79 -21.68 0.58
CA PRO A 4 -25.32 -20.54 1.36
C PRO A 4 -25.72 -19.25 0.63
N PRO A 5 -26.13 -18.20 1.37
CA PRO A 5 -26.58 -16.97 0.75
C PRO A 5 -25.49 -16.42 -0.17
N VAL A 6 -25.86 -16.14 -1.42
CA VAL A 6 -24.93 -15.55 -2.39
C VAL A 6 -24.42 -14.24 -1.81
N PRO A 7 -23.09 -14.05 -1.70
CA PRO A 7 -22.53 -12.80 -1.20
C PRO A 7 -23.08 -11.63 -2.01
N PRO A 8 -23.44 -10.51 -1.38
CA PRO A 8 -23.96 -9.35 -2.09
C PRO A 8 -22.94 -8.90 -3.15
N LYS A 9 -23.43 -8.57 -4.36
CA LYS A 9 -22.58 -8.12 -5.50
C LYS A 9 -21.63 -6.98 -5.14
N TYR A 10 -22.00 -6.18 -4.14
CA TYR A 10 -21.17 -5.13 -3.57
C TYR A 10 -21.19 -5.21 -2.05
N THR A 11 -20.01 -5.19 -1.43
CA THR A 11 -19.84 -5.10 0.02
C THR A 11 -18.97 -3.88 0.32
N LYS A 12 -19.51 -2.90 1.06
CA LYS A 12 -18.72 -1.75 1.52
C LYS A 12 -17.49 -2.26 2.26
N ARG A 13 -16.37 -1.54 2.20
CA ARG A 13 -15.13 -1.98 2.87
C ARG A 13 -15.37 -2.27 4.36
N SER A 14 -16.21 -1.46 5.00
CA SER A 14 -16.64 -1.63 6.39
C SER A 14 -17.29 -2.97 6.66
N ASP A 15 -17.95 -3.59 5.68
CA ASP A 15 -18.80 -4.76 5.88
C ASP A 15 -18.09 -6.08 5.47
N ARG A 16 -16.84 -5.97 5.00
CA ARG A 16 -16.03 -7.12 4.59
C ARG A 16 -15.48 -7.83 5.83
N LYS A 17 -16.22 -8.80 6.36
CA LYS A 17 -15.86 -9.58 7.57
C LYS A 17 -14.42 -10.10 7.55
N ALA A 18 -13.94 -10.60 6.40
CA ALA A 18 -12.57 -11.07 6.26
C ALA A 18 -11.53 -9.97 6.51
N VAL A 19 -11.78 -8.74 6.05
CA VAL A 19 -10.90 -7.58 6.28
C VAL A 19 -10.99 -7.07 7.73
N GLN A 20 -12.18 -7.12 8.33
CA GLN A 20 -12.38 -6.73 9.74
C GLN A 20 -11.60 -7.63 10.69
N ASN A 21 -11.59 -8.94 10.43
CA ASN A 21 -11.01 -9.97 11.29
C ASN A 21 -9.49 -10.15 11.11
N LEU A 22 -8.84 -9.35 10.27
CA LEU A 22 -7.39 -9.41 10.09
C LEU A 22 -6.68 -8.97 11.38
N LYS A 23 -5.77 -9.83 11.86
CA LYS A 23 -4.86 -9.56 12.98
C LYS A 23 -3.60 -8.80 12.57
N VAL A 24 -3.39 -8.65 11.25
CA VAL A 24 -2.22 -7.99 10.66
C VAL A 24 -2.68 -6.91 9.67
N LYS A 25 -1.83 -5.93 9.43
CA LYS A 25 -1.98 -4.89 8.41
C LYS A 25 -0.75 -4.88 7.48
N LEU A 26 -0.96 -4.48 6.24
CA LEU A 26 0.14 -4.29 5.29
C LEU A 26 0.79 -2.93 5.56
N ARG A 27 2.08 -2.92 5.89
CA ARG A 27 2.91 -1.71 6.02
C ARG A 27 3.70 -1.50 4.73
N CYS A 28 3.65 -0.28 4.23
CA CYS A 28 4.48 0.27 3.16
C CYS A 28 5.78 0.81 3.76
N LYS A 29 6.92 0.36 3.22
CA LYS A 29 8.28 0.74 3.63
C LYS A 29 8.89 1.85 2.77
N LEU A 30 8.06 2.61 2.02
CA LEU A 30 8.56 3.65 1.13
C LEU A 30 9.40 4.71 1.87
N GLN A 31 9.02 5.07 3.11
CA GLN A 31 9.81 6.03 3.87
C GLN A 31 11.21 5.49 4.16
N ASP A 32 11.29 4.23 4.61
CA ASP A 32 12.55 3.55 4.93
C ASP A 32 13.46 3.51 3.67
N LEU A 33 12.91 3.18 2.49
CA LEU A 33 13.64 3.18 1.21
C LEU A 33 14.12 4.58 0.80
N ILE A 34 13.32 5.62 1.01
CA ILE A 34 13.73 7.01 0.73
C ILE A 34 14.93 7.39 1.59
N ASP A 35 14.89 7.05 2.89
CA ASP A 35 15.93 7.40 3.85
C ASP A 35 17.22 6.60 3.59
N GLU A 36 17.12 5.31 3.25
CA GLU A 36 18.25 4.44 2.87
C GLU A 36 18.99 4.97 1.62
N HIS A 37 18.25 5.55 0.67
CA HIS A 37 18.81 6.15 -0.53
C HIS A 37 19.22 7.62 -0.36
N GLY A 38 19.06 8.21 0.84
CA GLY A 38 19.40 9.61 1.12
C GLY A 38 18.57 10.61 0.32
N LEU A 39 17.36 10.24 -0.09
CA LEU A 39 16.47 11.06 -0.89
C LEU A 39 15.51 11.88 -0.02
N THR A 40 14.94 12.93 -0.59
CA THR A 40 13.76 13.59 -0.02
C THR A 40 12.51 13.10 -0.74
N ARG A 41 11.35 13.16 -0.09
CA ARG A 41 10.05 12.86 -0.72
C ARG A 41 9.80 13.74 -1.97
N THR A 42 10.24 15.00 -1.93
CA THR A 42 10.14 15.94 -3.06
C THR A 42 11.03 15.49 -4.22
N ALA A 43 12.29 15.14 -3.96
CA ALA A 43 13.20 14.64 -4.99
C ALA A 43 12.66 13.35 -5.64
N LEU A 44 12.06 12.45 -4.85
CA LEU A 44 11.40 11.27 -5.39
C LEU A 44 10.20 11.63 -6.28
N ALA A 45 9.37 12.60 -5.87
CA ALA A 45 8.24 13.07 -6.66
C ALA A 45 8.67 13.62 -8.02
N GLU A 46 9.72 14.45 -8.03
CA GLU A 46 10.30 15.00 -9.24
C GLU A 46 10.88 13.91 -10.14
N ALA A 47 11.61 12.95 -9.57
CA ALA A 47 12.26 11.87 -10.33
C ALA A 47 11.29 10.84 -10.92
N THR A 48 10.15 10.61 -10.25
CA THR A 48 9.16 9.58 -10.65
C THR A 48 7.94 10.17 -11.34
N GLY A 49 7.73 11.49 -11.29
CA GLY A 49 6.51 12.16 -11.76
C GLY A 49 5.28 11.87 -10.90
N LEU A 50 5.43 11.18 -9.77
CA LEU A 50 4.33 10.87 -8.87
C LEU A 50 3.92 12.10 -8.05
N THR A 51 2.63 12.21 -7.76
CA THR A 51 2.12 13.33 -6.95
C THR A 51 2.65 13.25 -5.52
N ALA A 52 2.94 14.41 -4.92
CA ALA A 52 3.36 14.51 -3.53
C ALA A 52 2.34 13.88 -2.56
N GLY A 53 1.05 13.95 -2.89
CA GLY A 53 -0.02 13.31 -2.11
C GLY A 53 0.06 11.79 -2.12
N ALA A 54 0.36 11.18 -3.28
CA ALA A 54 0.55 9.74 -3.39
C ALA A 54 1.77 9.28 -2.56
N ILE A 55 2.93 9.93 -2.76
CA ILE A 55 4.15 9.62 -2.01
C ILE A 55 3.92 9.77 -0.50
N ARG A 56 3.33 10.90 -0.08
CA ARG A 56 3.02 11.13 1.33
C ARG A 56 2.12 10.04 1.91
N GLY A 57 1.03 9.68 1.22
CA GLY A 57 0.10 8.66 1.68
C GLY A 57 0.73 7.27 1.82
N LEU A 58 1.68 6.94 0.93
CA LEU A 58 2.48 5.71 1.00
C LEU A 58 3.46 5.75 2.18
N CYS A 59 4.23 6.83 2.35
CA CYS A 59 5.17 7.00 3.47
C CYS A 59 4.46 6.95 4.83
N GLU A 60 3.33 7.65 4.96
CA GLU A 60 2.56 7.74 6.20
C GLU A 60 1.66 6.52 6.44
N ASN A 61 1.66 5.52 5.54
CA ASN A 61 0.84 4.32 5.67
C ASN A 61 -0.66 4.59 5.80
N THR A 62 -1.13 5.71 5.24
CA THR A 62 -2.55 6.12 5.26
C THR A 62 -3.32 5.65 4.03
N ALA A 63 -2.61 5.14 3.02
CA ALA A 63 -3.19 4.60 1.79
C ALA A 63 -4.17 3.44 2.08
N LYS A 64 -5.42 3.60 1.65
CA LYS A 64 -6.45 2.56 1.77
C LYS A 64 -6.45 1.57 0.61
N ARG A 65 -5.85 1.98 -0.51
CA ARG A 65 -5.71 1.24 -1.76
C ARG A 65 -4.33 1.58 -2.33
N TYR A 66 -3.72 0.59 -2.96
CA TYR A 66 -2.48 0.76 -3.70
C TYR A 66 -2.80 0.72 -5.18
N ASP A 67 -2.26 1.69 -5.90
CA ASP A 67 -2.31 1.74 -7.35
C ASP A 67 -1.15 0.92 -7.92
N ALA A 68 -1.44 -0.06 -8.78
CA ALA A 68 -0.46 -1.03 -9.23
C ALA A 68 0.67 -0.38 -10.04
N ASP A 69 0.34 0.59 -10.88
CA ASP A 69 1.30 1.30 -11.72
C ASP A 69 2.21 2.19 -10.87
N THR A 70 1.65 2.90 -9.88
CA THR A 70 2.42 3.66 -8.89
C THR A 70 3.44 2.80 -8.16
N ILE A 71 3.04 1.62 -7.68
CA ILE A 71 3.97 0.70 -7.02
C ILE A 71 5.02 0.18 -7.98
N THR A 72 4.64 -0.14 -9.22
CA THR A 72 5.58 -0.63 -10.25
C THR A 72 6.65 0.41 -10.57
N VAL A 73 6.26 1.69 -10.73
CA VAL A 73 7.19 2.80 -10.93
C VAL A 73 8.20 2.88 -9.79
N LEU A 74 7.74 2.75 -8.54
CA LEU A 74 8.61 2.81 -7.37
C LEU A 74 9.54 1.60 -7.28
N CYS A 75 9.05 0.38 -7.54
CA CYS A 75 9.90 -0.82 -7.58
C CYS A 75 10.99 -0.72 -8.66
N VAL A 76 10.66 -0.21 -9.86
CA VAL A 76 11.65 0.01 -10.92
C VAL A 76 12.64 1.10 -10.53
N TYR A 77 12.17 2.22 -9.98
CA TYR A 77 13.02 3.34 -9.56
C TYR A 77 14.06 2.93 -8.50
N PHE A 78 13.63 2.20 -7.46
CA PHE A 78 14.51 1.71 -6.40
C PHE A 78 15.24 0.41 -6.78
N ASN A 79 14.95 -0.18 -7.94
CA ASN A 79 15.45 -1.48 -8.38
C ASN A 79 15.24 -2.57 -7.30
N CYS A 80 14.03 -2.65 -6.76
CA CYS A 80 13.68 -3.56 -5.66
C CYS A 80 12.46 -4.43 -5.99
N GLN A 81 12.26 -5.50 -5.21
CA GLN A 81 11.08 -6.34 -5.34
C GLN A 81 9.91 -5.81 -4.52
N ILE A 82 8.70 -6.28 -4.85
CA ILE A 82 7.49 -5.91 -4.12
C ILE A 82 7.55 -6.28 -2.62
N SER A 83 8.26 -7.36 -2.26
CA SER A 83 8.49 -7.78 -0.87
C SER A 83 9.41 -6.83 -0.09
N ASP A 84 10.27 -6.09 -0.79
CA ASP A 84 11.13 -5.08 -0.17
C ASP A 84 10.32 -3.82 0.14
N PHE A 85 9.22 -3.62 -0.59
CA PHE A 85 8.36 -2.46 -0.45
C PHE A 85 7.25 -2.64 0.61
N PHE A 86 6.77 -3.87 0.80
CA PHE A 86 5.67 -4.16 1.70
C PHE A 86 5.98 -5.29 2.68
N GLU A 87 5.45 -5.15 3.89
CA GLU A 87 5.51 -6.20 4.92
C GLU A 87 4.17 -6.31 5.66
N LEU A 88 3.94 -7.46 6.29
CA LEU A 88 2.80 -7.67 7.17
C LEU A 88 3.23 -7.42 8.62
N VAL A 89 2.58 -6.47 9.28
CA VAL A 89 2.82 -6.14 10.69
C VAL A 89 1.56 -6.41 11.51
N PRO A 90 1.67 -6.64 12.84
CA PRO A 90 0.50 -6.72 13.71
C PRO A 90 -0.40 -5.49 13.57
N LYS A 91 -1.70 -5.71 13.64
CA LYS A 91 -2.68 -4.64 13.71
C LYS A 91 -2.88 -4.28 15.18
N ASP A 92 -2.69 -3.01 15.51
CA ASP A 92 -2.97 -2.45 16.83
C ASP A 92 -4.47 -2.50 17.16
#